data_AF-A0A962KGH1-F1
#
_entry.id   AF-A0A962KGH1-F1
#
_cell.length_a   1.000
_cell.length_b   1.000
_cell.length_c   1.000
_cell.angle_alpha   90.00
_cell.angle_beta   90.00
_cell.angle_gamma   90.00
#
_symmetry.space_group_name_H-M   'P 1'
#
loop_
_entity.id
_entity.type
_entity.pdbx_description
1 polymer ?
#
loop_
_entity_poly.entity_id
_entity_poly.type
_entity_poly.pdbx_seq_one_letter_code
_entity_poly.pdbx_strand_id
1 'polypeptide(L)'
;MSSRFQAYGLIVIAVLLALLPLAGSRYAVELATQIMIFALFALSLNLLIGYLGSVSFGHAAFFAIGGYACAYLQTRIGLPLVVSMAGAVVITALAATVIGYFCVRLNEIY
;
A
#
# COMPACT_ATOMS: atom_id res chain seq x y z
N MET A 1 21.69 -9.45 -17.90
CA MET A 1 21.61 -10.30 -16.68
C MET A 1 20.50 -11.31 -16.91
N SER A 2 20.77 -12.61 -16.80
CA SER A 2 19.80 -13.65 -17.16
C SER A 2 18.57 -13.56 -16.26
N SER A 3 17.38 -13.46 -16.85
CA SER A 3 16.09 -13.31 -16.17
C SER A 3 15.85 -14.34 -15.06
N ARG A 4 16.43 -15.54 -15.21
CA ARG A 4 16.39 -16.63 -14.24
C ARG A 4 17.14 -16.29 -12.95
N PHE A 5 18.29 -15.63 -13.04
CA PHE A 5 19.08 -15.24 -11.86
C PHE A 5 18.34 -14.21 -10.99
N GLN A 6 17.65 -13.25 -11.62
CA GLN A 6 16.79 -12.29 -10.91
C GLN A 6 15.60 -12.97 -10.22
N ALA A 7 14.96 -13.92 -10.89
CA ALA A 7 13.84 -14.67 -10.30
C ALA A 7 14.27 -15.44 -9.05
N TYR A 8 15.41 -16.14 -9.10
CA TYR A 8 15.96 -16.83 -7.92
C TYR A 8 16.28 -15.85 -6.78
N GLY A 9 16.87 -14.70 -7.08
CA GLY A 9 17.14 -13.66 -6.08
C GLY A 9 15.87 -13.16 -5.37
N LEU A 10 14.80 -12.88 -6.14
CA LEU A 10 13.52 -12.43 -5.59
C LEU A 10 12.86 -13.50 -4.70
N ILE A 11 12.92 -14.76 -5.12
CA ILE A 11 12.37 -15.88 -4.34
C ILE A 11 13.10 -16.01 -3.01
N VAL A 12 14.44 -15.93 -3.01
CA VAL A 12 15.24 -16.01 -1.78
C VAL A 12 14.88 -14.88 -0.81
N ILE A 13 14.76 -13.65 -1.31
CA ILE A 13 14.37 -12.49 -0.49
C ILE A 13 12.96 -12.68 0.10
N ALA A 14 12.00 -13.13 -0.71
CA ALA A 14 10.63 -13.37 -0.26
C ALA A 14 10.57 -14.43 0.84
N VAL A 15 11.33 -15.52 0.69
CA VAL A 15 11.43 -16.58 1.71
C VAL A 15 12.07 -16.05 2.99
N LEU A 16 13.16 -15.29 2.91
CA LEU A 16 13.81 -14.72 4.09
C LEU A 16 12.87 -13.78 4.87
N LEU A 17 12.11 -12.94 4.17
CA LEU A 17 11.12 -12.07 4.80
C LEU A 17 9.96 -12.86 5.43
N ALA A 18 9.50 -13.94 4.79
CA ALA A 18 8.45 -14.80 5.34
C ALA A 18 8.90 -15.58 6.59
N LEU A 19 10.19 -15.90 6.70
CA LEU A 19 10.77 -16.57 7.86
C LEU A 19 11.13 -15.60 8.99
N LEU A 20 11.17 -14.30 8.73
CA LEU A 20 11.50 -13.25 9.70
C LEU A 20 10.68 -13.31 11.01
N PRO A 21 9.36 -13.56 11.03
CA PRO A 21 8.61 -13.73 12.28
C PRO A 21 9.07 -14.92 13.13
N LEU A 22 9.68 -15.95 12.54
CA LEU A 22 10.24 -17.07 13.30
C LEU A 22 11.56 -16.73 14.00
N ALA A 23 12.22 -15.63 13.64
CA ALA A 23 13.45 -15.19 14.28
C ALA A 23 13.23 -14.59 15.69
N GLY A 24 11.98 -14.39 16.12
CA GLY A 24 11.62 -14.00 17.49
C GLY A 24 11.76 -12.50 17.82
N SER A 25 12.30 -11.67 16.91
CA SER A 25 12.42 -10.22 17.13
C SER A 25 11.18 -9.46 16.64
N ARG A 26 10.35 -8.97 17.55
CA ARG A 26 9.19 -8.13 17.22
C ARG A 26 9.59 -6.84 16.51
N TYR A 27 10.67 -6.20 16.98
CA TYR A 27 11.20 -4.98 16.37
C TYR A 27 11.56 -5.19 14.90
N ALA A 28 12.23 -6.30 14.58
CA ALA A 28 12.60 -6.60 13.19
C ALA A 28 11.36 -6.80 12.30
N VAL A 29 10.32 -7.48 12.81
CA VAL A 29 9.07 -7.69 12.09
C VAL A 29 8.33 -6.37 11.84
N GLU A 30 8.24 -5.50 12.86
CA GLU A 30 7.60 -4.19 12.73
C GLU A 30 8.35 -3.30 11.74
N LEU A 31 9.68 -3.22 11.86
CA LEU A 31 10.52 -2.44 10.96
C LEU A 31 10.42 -2.96 9.52
N ALA A 32 10.50 -4.27 9.31
CA ALA A 32 10.35 -4.86 7.98
C ALA A 32 8.97 -4.58 7.39
N THR A 33 7.90 -4.68 8.20
CA THR A 33 6.53 -4.36 7.77
C THR A 33 6.43 -2.90 7.33
N GLN A 34 7.00 -1.96 8.11
CA GLN A 34 7.00 -0.54 7.78
C GLN A 34 7.79 -0.25 6.49
N ILE A 35 8.96 -0.88 6.31
CA ILE A 35 9.74 -0.79 5.08
C ILE A 35 8.91 -1.27 3.88
N MET A 36 8.22 -2.42 4.01
CA MET A 36 7.40 -2.98 2.94
C MET A 36 6.21 -2.08 2.58
N ILE A 37 5.56 -1.48 3.58
CA ILE A 37 4.48 -0.49 3.38
C ILE A 37 5.00 0.70 2.57
N PHE A 38 6.14 1.29 2.95
CA PHE A 38 6.73 2.41 2.21
C PHE A 38 7.27 2.01 0.84
N ALA A 39 7.79 0.79 0.68
CA ALA A 39 8.23 0.27 -0.62
C ALA A 39 7.05 0.12 -1.59
N LEU A 40 5.91 -0.41 -1.12
CA LEU A 40 4.67 -0.46 -1.91
C LEU A 40 4.16 0.93 -2.26
N PHE A 41 4.24 1.88 -1.31
CA PHE A 41 3.87 3.27 -1.57
C PHE A 41 4.77 3.92 -2.63
N ALA A 42 6.08 3.74 -2.54
CA ALA A 42 7.04 4.21 -3.54
C ALA A 42 6.81 3.56 -4.91
N LEU A 43 6.49 2.26 -4.94
CA LEU A 43 6.15 1.55 -6.18
C LEU A 43 4.90 2.15 -6.82
N SER A 44 3.87 2.46 -6.02
CA SER A 44 2.66 3.12 -6.53
C SER A 44 2.99 4.48 -7.13
N LEU A 45 3.86 5.27 -6.50
CA LEU A 45 4.31 6.55 -7.04
C LEU A 45 5.09 6.37 -8.35
N ASN A 46 5.95 5.35 -8.44
CA ASN A 46 6.67 5.01 -9.65
C ASN A 46 5.72 4.58 -10.80
N LEU A 47 4.58 3.96 -10.50
CA LEU A 47 3.55 3.70 -11.50
C LEU A 47 2.94 5.01 -12.04
N LEU A 48 2.61 5.95 -11.16
CA LEU A 48 2.05 7.24 -11.58
C LEU A 48 3.04 8.10 -12.37
N ILE A 49 4.24 8.31 -11.82
CA ILE A 49 5.22 9.23 -12.40
C ILE A 49 6.05 8.53 -13.48
N GLY A 50 6.54 7.33 -13.21
CA GLY A 50 7.44 6.61 -14.10
C GLY A 50 6.75 5.99 -15.31
N TYR A 51 5.56 5.41 -15.14
CA TYR A 51 4.84 4.76 -16.25
C TYR A 51 3.77 5.64 -16.89
N LEU A 52 2.97 6.36 -16.10
CA LEU A 52 1.87 7.19 -16.61
C LEU A 52 2.30 8.64 -16.91
N GLY A 53 3.50 9.07 -16.52
CA GLY A 53 3.99 10.43 -16.71
C GLY A 53 3.17 11.50 -15.98
N SER A 54 2.31 11.10 -15.04
CA SER A 54 1.36 11.98 -14.37
C SER A 54 1.86 12.35 -12.98
N VAL A 55 2.12 13.64 -12.74
CA VAL A 55 2.51 14.14 -11.42
C VAL A 55 1.24 14.43 -10.62
N SER A 56 0.74 13.42 -9.90
CA SER A 56 -0.39 13.58 -8.97
C SER A 56 0.01 13.13 -7.56
N PHE A 57 -0.06 14.04 -6.60
CA PHE A 57 0.19 13.76 -5.19
C PHE A 57 -1.07 13.37 -4.41
N GLY A 58 -2.24 13.37 -5.07
CA GLY A 58 -3.52 13.04 -4.42
C GLY A 58 -3.58 11.60 -3.91
N HIS A 59 -2.78 10.67 -4.46
CA HIS A 59 -2.78 9.27 -4.04
C HIS A 59 -2.32 9.07 -2.58
N ALA A 60 -1.51 10.00 -2.04
CA ALA A 60 -1.02 9.96 -0.67
C ALA A 60 -2.18 10.05 0.34
N ALA A 61 -3.24 10.81 0.00
CA ALA A 61 -4.45 10.87 0.81
C ALA A 61 -5.15 9.51 0.88
N PHE A 62 -5.27 8.79 -0.25
CA PHE A 62 -5.88 7.47 -0.28
C PHE A 62 -5.06 6.42 0.47
N PHE A 63 -3.73 6.50 0.39
CA PHE A 63 -2.82 5.69 1.20
C PHE A 63 -3.05 5.91 2.70
N ALA A 64 -3.13 7.18 3.14
CA ALA A 64 -3.38 7.53 4.54
C ALA A 64 -4.76 7.04 5.03
N ILE A 65 -5.82 7.24 4.23
CA ILE A 65 -7.18 6.80 4.56
C ILE A 65 -7.21 5.27 4.71
N GLY A 66 -6.63 4.53 3.77
CA GLY A 66 -6.63 3.07 3.81
C GLY A 66 -5.82 2.51 4.99
N GLY A 67 -4.63 3.05 5.23
CA GLY A 67 -3.80 2.67 6.36
C GLY A 67 -4.49 2.92 7.70
N TYR A 68 -5.06 4.12 7.89
CA TYR A 68 -5.77 4.46 9.11
C TYR A 68 -7.03 3.63 9.30
N ALA A 69 -7.83 3.43 8.24
CA ALA A 69 -9.02 2.58 8.29
C ALA A 69 -8.66 1.15 8.72
N CYS A 70 -7.63 0.55 8.10
CA CYS A 70 -7.17 -0.79 8.45
C CYS A 70 -6.73 -0.87 9.92
N ALA A 71 -5.95 0.11 10.38
CA ALA A 71 -5.50 0.17 11.78
C ALA A 71 -6.69 0.32 12.74
N TYR A 72 -7.68 1.15 12.41
CA TYR A 72 -8.88 1.36 13.23
C TYR A 72 -9.75 0.09 13.31
N LEU A 73 -10.02 -0.54 12.17
CA LEU A 73 -10.77 -1.80 12.07
C LEU A 73 -10.11 -2.92 12.89
N GLN A 74 -8.78 -3.00 12.85
CA GLN A 74 -8.05 -4.01 13.60
C GLN A 74 -7.95 -3.70 15.09
N THR A 75 -7.62 -2.46 15.47
CA THR A 75 -7.28 -2.12 16.87
C THR A 75 -8.48 -1.69 17.72
N ARG A 76 -9.50 -1.10 17.12
CA ARG A 76 -10.68 -0.56 17.84
C ARG A 76 -11.90 -1.47 17.73
N ILE A 77 -12.11 -2.04 16.54
CA ILE A 77 -13.22 -2.98 16.29
C ILE A 77 -12.79 -4.42 16.58
N GLY A 78 -11.50 -4.73 16.48
CA GLY A 78 -10.96 -6.07 16.77
C GLY A 78 -11.14 -7.06 15.63
N LEU A 79 -11.33 -6.59 14.39
CA LEU A 79 -11.52 -7.48 13.24
C LEU A 79 -10.21 -8.18 12.85
N PRO A 80 -10.26 -9.41 12.30
CA PRO A 80 -9.09 -10.07 11.74
C PRO A 80 -8.39 -9.22 10.68
N LEU A 81 -7.07 -9.36 10.54
CA LEU A 81 -6.27 -8.55 9.61
C LEU A 81 -6.85 -8.53 8.19
N VAL A 82 -7.16 -9.70 7.63
CA VAL A 82 -7.67 -9.83 6.26
C VAL A 82 -9.00 -9.08 6.08
N VAL A 83 -9.89 -9.16 7.07
CA VAL A 83 -11.18 -8.46 7.06
C VAL A 83 -10.97 -6.95 7.21
N SER A 84 -10.04 -6.53 8.06
CA SER A 84 -9.66 -5.13 8.24
C SER A 84 -9.08 -4.52 6.96
N MET A 85 -8.24 -5.27 6.24
CA MET A 85 -7.69 -4.87 4.95
C MET A 85 -8.78 -4.74 3.88
N ALA A 86 -9.69 -5.72 3.78
CA ALA A 86 -10.82 -5.65 2.85
C ALA A 86 -11.74 -4.46 3.18
N GLY A 87 -12.05 -4.25 4.45
CA GLY A 87 -12.83 -3.10 4.92
C GLY A 87 -12.15 -1.77 4.61
N ALA A 88 -10.83 -1.67 4.78
CA ALA A 88 -10.06 -0.50 4.43
C ALA A 88 -10.13 -0.19 2.92
N VAL A 89 -10.04 -1.21 2.06
CA VAL A 89 -10.22 -1.04 0.61
C VAL A 89 -11.58 -0.45 0.29
N VAL A 90 -12.65 -0.96 0.91
CA VAL A 90 -14.01 -0.44 0.71
C VAL A 90 -14.12 1.01 1.17
N ILE A 91 -13.63 1.34 2.36
CA ILE A 91 -13.67 2.70 2.92
C ILE A 91 -12.89 3.68 2.02
N THR A 92 -11.68 3.31 1.60
CA THR A 92 -10.87 4.14 0.70
C THR A 92 -11.53 4.29 -0.67
N ALA A 93 -12.14 3.23 -1.22
CA ALA A 93 -12.84 3.29 -2.49
C ALA A 93 -14.05 4.23 -2.44
N LEU A 94 -14.81 4.22 -1.33
CA LEU A 94 -15.91 5.17 -1.11
C LEU A 94 -15.40 6.61 -1.06
N ALA A 95 -14.33 6.88 -0.30
CA ALA A 95 -13.72 8.21 -0.24
C ALA A 95 -13.19 8.66 -1.61
N ALA A 96 -12.52 7.77 -2.35
CA ALA A 96 -12.04 8.02 -3.71
C ALA A 96 -13.18 8.29 -4.69
N THR A 97 -14.32 7.61 -4.53
CA THR A 97 -15.51 7.85 -5.37
C THR A 97 -16.08 9.24 -5.13
N VAL A 98 -16.20 9.67 -3.87
CA VAL A 98 -16.68 11.01 -3.53
C VAL A 98 -15.74 12.08 -4.09
N ILE A 99 -14.43 11.94 -3.89
CA ILE A 99 -13.44 12.89 -4.39
C ILE A 99 -13.43 12.90 -5.93
N GLY A 100 -13.39 11.71 -6.55
CA GLY A 100 -13.39 11.55 -8.00
C GLY A 100 -14.62 12.15 -8.66
N TYR A 101 -15.79 12.04 -8.03
CA TYR A 101 -17.03 12.66 -8.50
C TYR A 101 -16.89 14.18 -8.66
N PHE A 102 -16.25 14.85 -7.70
CA PHE A 102 -16.00 16.30 -7.80
C PHE A 102 -14.89 16.61 -8.81
N CYS A 103 -13.80 15.84 -8.84
CA CYS A 103 -12.68 16.08 -9.76
C CYS A 103 -13.10 15.97 -11.24
N VAL A 104 -13.97 15.03 -11.60
CA VAL A 104 -14.45 14.87 -12.99
C VAL A 104 -15.35 16.02 -13.45
N ARG A 105 -15.94 16.76 -12.51
CA ARG A 105 -16.81 17.92 -12.81
C ARG A 105 -16.04 19.22 -12.97
N LEU A 106 -14.75 19.23 -12.65
CA LEU A 106 -13.88 20.38 -12.82
C LEU A 106 -13.38 20.43 -14.28
N ASN A 107 -14.20 20.96 -15.18
CA ASN A 107 -13.89 21.10 -16.61
C ASN A 107 -13.60 22.56 -17.03
N GLU A 108 -13.24 23.43 -16.08
CA GLU A 108 -12.85 24.79 -16.44
C GLU A 108 -11.34 24.83 -16.65
N ILE A 109 -10.95 24.81 -17.92
CA ILE A 109 -9.61 25.17 -18.37
C ILE A 109 -9.52 26.71 -18.46
N TYR A 110 -10.10 27.47 -17.52
CA TYR A 110 -9.83 28.90 -17.23
C TYR A 110 -10.42 29.27 -15.87
#